data_AF-A0A416ETJ5-F1
#
_entry.id   AF-A0A416ETJ5-F1
#
_cell.length_a   1.000
_cell.length_b   1.000
_cell.length_c   1.000
_cell.angle_alpha   90.00
_cell.angle_beta   90.00
_cell.angle_gamma   90.00
#
_symmetry.space_group_name_H-M   'P 1'
#
loop_
_entity.id
_entity.type
_entity.pdbx_description
1 polymer ?
#
loop_
_entity_poly.entity_id
_entity_poly.type
_entity_poly.pdbx_seq_one_letter_code
_entity_poly.pdbx_strand_id
1 'polypeptide(L)'
;MEHKVIYHVATDSLKDFEECAGQVKELGGTHMMVGDLPRSRWMWERDLKDPYSNWSMGHAQLFKLVCPPQLKQYLPQEHIAECMELVQARCDILKRLGLRPALFSNEPFWLPEEVYRDHPQWRGARCDHPRRSTKPYYSPCIDHPEVLSMYRSSMRELVQRTGIDFFNFMSNDSGGGVCWSGGTYVGPNGPSHCRHRMMADRIAGFIDALSEGAREGGTDAVIHFNANIDFKAPEEQIGSVWPRLKENQIVNSLDCRGMRPITIIADLGAPKQPVKKIPRMVRYAGFLQQARQADTPIVVVDMPRSDFEEAFLCGRKALHRPLNSMADCLDLLRDTACEIAGSACGPKLLDAWYHIDESYKHLSHTGLDLIMYGCQHQRWINRPFLLFPLELPEEEKEYYRKYQFQALTQEDAADLMNLQGIEGVRGFTSAFLITQTVFQARKSMDKAIDLLQQILEDKESRMDAEKLSLLIRRLKVQECFYDNITNAVQFQELADRTDFETPPQLSLRWPTRDDRRIEEFQNITRAEIDNVTLLADLLDGYEEQILLMTDEAHEDIFLYGPHFVEQLRKKAEIMWDHMLDGNRVYVTHNI
;
A
#
# COMPACT_ATOMS: atom_id res chain seq x y z
N MET A 1 18.73 -7.17 -25.34
CA MET A 1 18.47 -7.17 -23.89
C MET A 1 18.18 -8.61 -23.48
N GLU A 2 18.86 -9.13 -22.47
CA GLU A 2 18.60 -10.46 -21.89
C GLU A 2 17.17 -10.50 -21.35
N HIS A 3 16.48 -11.65 -21.44
CA HIS A 3 15.14 -11.79 -20.88
C HIS A 3 15.22 -11.84 -19.34
N LYS A 4 14.53 -10.93 -18.65
CA LYS A 4 14.48 -10.81 -17.20
C LYS A 4 13.05 -11.06 -16.71
N VAL A 5 12.86 -12.15 -15.97
CA VAL A 5 11.66 -12.40 -15.16
C VAL A 5 12.00 -12.07 -13.71
N ILE A 6 11.38 -11.03 -13.17
CA ILE A 6 11.70 -10.42 -11.88
C ILE A 6 10.53 -10.64 -10.94
N TYR A 7 10.76 -11.31 -9.82
CA TYR A 7 9.73 -11.54 -8.82
C TYR A 7 9.84 -10.55 -7.66
N HIS A 8 8.70 -10.05 -7.23
CA HIS A 8 8.55 -9.42 -5.92
C HIS A 8 7.72 -10.34 -5.03
N VAL A 9 8.24 -10.61 -3.83
CA VAL A 9 7.65 -11.52 -2.85
C VAL A 9 7.83 -10.88 -1.49
N ALA A 10 6.76 -10.71 -0.73
CA ALA A 10 6.85 -10.23 0.64
C ALA A 10 7.47 -11.32 1.54
N THR A 11 8.44 -10.93 2.36
CA THR A 11 9.17 -11.86 3.25
C THR A 11 9.33 -11.29 4.65
N ASP A 12 9.21 -12.14 5.67
CA ASP A 12 9.24 -11.73 7.08
C ASP A 12 10.63 -11.88 7.74
N SER A 13 11.54 -12.66 7.15
CA SER A 13 12.90 -12.88 7.66
C SER A 13 13.90 -13.25 6.56
N LEU A 14 15.20 -13.28 6.86
CA LEU A 14 16.21 -13.78 5.92
C LEU A 14 16.02 -15.26 5.56
N LYS A 15 15.57 -16.08 6.51
CA LYS A 15 15.27 -17.50 6.25
C LYS A 15 14.10 -17.64 5.29
N ASP A 16 13.02 -16.93 5.57
CA ASP A 16 11.83 -16.87 4.71
C ASP A 16 12.17 -16.35 3.30
N PHE A 17 13.05 -15.34 3.22
CA PHE A 17 13.57 -14.83 1.95
C PHE A 17 14.35 -15.90 1.16
N GLU A 18 15.19 -16.70 1.81
CA GLU A 18 15.91 -17.79 1.14
C GLU A 18 14.96 -18.87 0.61
N GLU A 19 13.93 -19.23 1.38
CA GLU A 19 12.89 -20.18 0.95
C GLU A 19 12.12 -19.66 -0.27
N CYS A 20 11.67 -18.41 -0.24
CA CYS A 20 11.01 -17.77 -1.38
C CYS A 20 11.93 -17.62 -2.59
N ALA A 21 13.22 -17.32 -2.39
CA ALA A 21 14.18 -17.26 -3.49
C ALA A 21 14.37 -18.63 -4.16
N GLY A 22 14.35 -19.71 -3.39
CA GLY A 22 14.32 -21.08 -3.92
C GLY A 22 13.11 -21.32 -4.81
N GLN A 23 11.92 -20.94 -4.35
CA GLN A 23 10.69 -21.02 -5.13
C GLN A 23 10.76 -20.19 -6.42
N VAL A 24 11.23 -18.94 -6.35
CA VAL A 24 11.39 -18.07 -7.52
C VAL A 24 12.30 -18.70 -8.57
N LYS A 25 13.41 -19.34 -8.15
CA LYS A 25 14.29 -20.07 -9.07
C LYS A 25 13.58 -21.23 -9.74
N GLU A 26 12.81 -22.03 -9.00
CA GLU A 26 12.02 -23.14 -9.55
C GLU A 26 10.97 -22.66 -10.55
N LEU A 27 10.41 -21.46 -10.34
CA LEU A 27 9.48 -20.80 -11.26
C LEU A 27 10.16 -20.23 -12.52
N GLY A 28 11.46 -20.42 -12.70
CA GLY A 28 12.21 -19.86 -13.84
C GLY A 28 12.47 -18.36 -13.71
N GLY A 29 12.29 -17.80 -12.51
CA GLY A 29 12.69 -16.44 -12.20
C GLY A 29 14.19 -16.23 -12.43
N THR A 30 14.54 -15.03 -12.85
CA THR A 30 15.93 -14.61 -13.07
C THR A 30 16.39 -13.64 -11.99
N HIS A 31 15.46 -12.84 -11.46
CA HIS A 31 15.72 -11.86 -10.41
C HIS A 31 14.67 -11.93 -9.32
N MET A 32 15.03 -11.42 -8.14
CA MET A 32 14.10 -11.17 -7.04
C MET A 32 14.39 -9.80 -6.43
N MET A 33 13.32 -9.09 -6.06
CA MET A 33 13.42 -7.78 -5.40
C MET A 33 13.99 -7.93 -3.98
N VAL A 34 14.91 -7.04 -3.60
CA VAL A 34 15.57 -7.06 -2.27
C VAL A 34 15.19 -5.88 -1.36
N GLY A 35 14.29 -5.00 -1.83
CA GLY A 35 14.00 -3.68 -1.26
C GLY A 35 12.97 -3.61 -0.13
N ASP A 36 12.50 -4.73 0.42
CA ASP A 36 11.60 -4.75 1.59
C ASP A 36 12.39 -4.44 2.88
N LEU A 37 12.56 -3.16 3.21
CA LEU A 37 13.44 -2.71 4.30
C LEU A 37 12.70 -2.43 5.62
N PRO A 38 13.42 -2.46 6.76
CA PRO A 38 12.95 -1.86 8.01
C PRO A 38 12.52 -0.40 7.80
N ARG A 39 11.51 0.03 8.55
CA ARG A 39 10.89 1.35 8.34
C ARG A 39 11.73 2.46 8.97
N SER A 40 12.08 3.46 8.17
CA SER A 40 12.88 4.63 8.55
C SER A 40 12.05 5.70 9.25
N ARG A 41 11.91 5.62 10.59
CA ARG A 41 11.00 6.48 11.38
C ARG A 41 11.56 7.85 11.81
N TRP A 42 12.88 8.02 11.80
CA TRP A 42 13.58 9.19 12.35
C TRP A 42 13.06 10.57 11.92
N MET A 43 12.54 10.72 10.69
CA MET A 43 11.96 12.01 10.26
C MET A 43 10.55 12.24 10.78
N TRP A 44 9.76 11.17 10.89
CA TRP A 44 8.41 11.26 11.44
C TRP A 44 8.49 11.50 12.96
N GLU A 45 9.41 10.85 13.66
CA GLU A 45 9.59 11.00 15.10
C GLU A 45 10.05 12.41 15.52
N ARG A 46 10.66 13.18 14.61
CA ARG A 46 10.96 14.60 14.85
C ARG A 46 9.71 15.48 14.92
N ASP A 47 8.62 15.06 14.28
CA ASP A 47 7.37 15.82 14.17
C ASP A 47 6.19 14.89 13.86
N LEU A 48 5.64 14.26 14.91
CA LEU A 48 4.52 13.32 14.78
C LEU A 48 3.24 13.96 14.24
N LYS A 49 3.16 15.30 14.18
CA LYS A 49 2.02 16.02 13.63
C LYS A 49 2.05 16.11 12.10
N ASP A 50 3.22 15.91 11.49
CA ASP A 50 3.34 15.78 10.03
C ASP A 50 3.36 14.30 9.64
N PRO A 51 2.25 13.75 9.12
CA PRO A 51 2.20 12.33 8.81
C PRO A 51 2.91 12.01 7.50
N TYR A 52 3.25 12.99 6.65
CA TYR A 52 3.65 12.79 5.25
C TYR A 52 4.79 11.78 5.07
N SER A 53 5.81 11.82 5.94
CA SER A 53 6.97 10.94 5.84
C SER A 53 6.62 9.45 5.95
N ASN A 54 5.49 9.08 6.57
CA ASN A 54 5.05 7.69 6.72
C ASN A 54 5.01 6.93 5.39
N TRP A 55 4.57 7.56 4.29
CA TRP A 55 4.49 6.97 2.95
C TRP A 55 5.83 6.50 2.38
N SER A 56 6.92 6.92 2.99
CA SER A 56 8.26 6.70 2.46
C SER A 56 9.19 5.98 3.44
N MET A 57 8.69 5.59 4.61
CA MET A 57 9.52 4.98 5.66
C MET A 57 10.01 3.59 5.25
N GLY A 58 9.20 2.80 4.55
CA GLY A 58 9.56 1.44 4.13
C GLY A 58 10.25 1.32 2.78
N HIS A 59 10.61 2.43 2.13
CA HIS A 59 11.16 2.42 0.77
C HIS A 59 12.70 2.40 0.77
N ALA A 60 13.28 1.77 -0.24
CA ALA A 60 14.73 1.60 -0.38
C ALA A 60 15.42 2.78 -1.09
N GLN A 61 15.34 3.98 -0.52
CA GLN A 61 15.94 5.18 -1.12
C GLN A 61 17.47 5.07 -1.18
N LEU A 62 18.07 5.49 -2.30
CA LEU A 62 19.48 5.28 -2.58
C LEU A 62 20.37 5.92 -1.52
N PHE A 63 20.09 7.14 -1.09
CA PHE A 63 20.86 7.80 -0.01
C PHE A 63 20.57 7.24 1.39
N LYS A 64 19.53 6.41 1.55
CA LYS A 64 19.27 5.63 2.77
C LYS A 64 19.78 4.19 2.73
N LEU A 65 20.39 3.77 1.61
CA LEU A 65 21.19 2.55 1.50
C LEU A 65 22.68 2.87 1.45
N VAL A 66 23.05 3.93 0.74
CA VAL A 66 24.42 4.41 0.58
C VAL A 66 24.47 5.91 0.79
N CYS A 67 24.92 6.32 1.99
CA CYS A 67 25.02 7.71 2.36
C CYS A 67 26.31 8.35 1.82
N PRO A 68 26.24 9.29 0.85
CA PRO A 68 27.43 10.01 0.39
C PRO A 68 28.02 10.86 1.53
N PRO A 69 29.35 11.08 1.58
CA PRO A 69 30.01 11.79 2.68
C PRO A 69 29.37 13.14 3.07
N GLN A 70 28.89 13.87 2.07
CA GLN A 70 28.21 15.16 2.20
C GLN A 70 26.92 15.08 3.03
N LEU A 71 26.24 13.93 3.02
CA LEU A 71 24.95 13.75 3.69
C LEU A 71 25.06 13.08 5.07
N LYS A 72 26.25 12.62 5.48
CA LYS A 72 26.46 11.81 6.69
C LYS A 72 25.93 12.45 7.97
N GLN A 73 26.08 13.77 8.12
CA GLN A 73 25.64 14.48 9.32
C GLN A 73 24.11 14.66 9.39
N TYR A 74 23.38 14.48 8.28
CA TYR A 74 21.94 14.74 8.21
C TYR A 74 21.09 13.47 8.21
N LEU A 75 21.65 12.33 7.80
CA LEU A 75 20.94 11.08 7.61
C LEU A 75 21.27 10.04 8.71
N PRO A 76 20.33 9.14 9.07
CA PRO A 76 20.48 8.21 10.20
C PRO A 76 21.47 7.08 9.88
N GLN A 77 22.75 7.25 10.23
CA GLN A 77 23.81 6.34 9.80
C GLN A 77 23.62 4.88 10.27
N GLU A 78 23.11 4.67 11.49
CA GLU A 78 22.87 3.32 12.03
C GLU A 78 21.82 2.55 11.23
N HIS A 79 20.68 3.19 10.95
CA HIS A 79 19.61 2.60 10.14
C HIS A 79 20.04 2.35 8.70
N ILE A 80 20.88 3.23 8.12
CA ILE A 80 21.44 3.03 6.77
C ILE A 80 22.35 1.79 6.76
N ALA A 81 23.17 1.61 7.80
CA ALA A 81 24.02 0.44 7.93
C ALA A 81 23.19 -0.86 8.05
N GLU A 82 22.18 -0.86 8.92
CA GLU A 82 21.24 -1.97 9.10
C GLU A 82 20.56 -2.37 7.77
N CYS A 83 20.01 -1.39 7.05
CA CYS A 83 19.34 -1.63 5.77
C CYS A 83 20.32 -2.19 4.73
N MET A 84 21.52 -1.63 4.65
CA MET A 84 22.52 -2.08 3.70
C MET A 84 23.03 -3.49 4.01
N GLU A 85 23.22 -3.84 5.28
CA GLU A 85 23.57 -5.21 5.71
C GLU A 85 22.48 -6.21 5.30
N LEU A 86 21.22 -5.87 5.52
CA LEU A 86 20.09 -6.71 5.08
C LEU A 86 20.05 -6.90 3.56
N VAL A 87 20.23 -5.82 2.79
CA VAL A 87 20.27 -5.88 1.32
C VAL A 87 21.43 -6.76 0.86
N GLN A 88 22.62 -6.62 1.44
CA GLN A 88 23.78 -7.46 1.09
C GLN A 88 23.51 -8.94 1.39
N ALA A 89 22.98 -9.26 2.57
CA ALA A 89 22.64 -10.63 2.94
C ALA A 89 21.63 -11.26 1.95
N ARG A 90 20.61 -10.50 1.55
CA ARG A 90 19.65 -10.95 0.52
C ARG A 90 20.31 -11.15 -0.84
N CYS A 91 21.18 -10.23 -1.26
CA CYS A 91 21.92 -10.36 -2.53
C CYS A 91 22.83 -11.60 -2.54
N ASP A 92 23.50 -11.90 -1.43
CA ASP A 92 24.35 -13.08 -1.28
C ASP A 92 23.55 -14.39 -1.36
N ILE A 93 22.35 -14.42 -0.76
CA ILE A 93 21.40 -15.54 -0.89
C ILE A 93 21.03 -15.74 -2.36
N LEU A 94 20.61 -14.69 -3.06
CA LEU A 94 20.24 -14.77 -4.48
C LEU A 94 21.40 -15.27 -5.34
N LYS A 95 22.61 -14.74 -5.12
CA LYS A 95 23.82 -15.15 -5.84
C LYS A 95 24.14 -16.63 -5.63
N ARG A 96 24.05 -17.14 -4.39
CA ARG A 96 24.26 -18.57 -4.08
C ARG A 96 23.23 -19.45 -4.78
N LEU A 97 21.99 -18.97 -4.92
CA LEU A 97 20.93 -19.66 -5.64
C LEU A 97 21.02 -19.48 -7.17
N GLY A 98 21.90 -18.61 -7.68
CA GLY A 98 22.02 -18.32 -9.12
C GLY A 98 20.96 -17.35 -9.65
N LEU A 99 20.31 -16.60 -8.75
CA LEU A 99 19.42 -15.48 -9.06
C LEU A 99 20.19 -14.16 -8.98
N ARG A 100 19.65 -13.10 -9.59
CA ARG A 100 20.20 -11.74 -9.54
C ARG A 100 19.31 -10.81 -8.70
N PRO A 101 19.88 -9.83 -7.98
CA PRO A 101 19.09 -8.92 -7.18
C PRO A 101 18.51 -7.77 -8.02
N ALA A 102 17.29 -7.37 -7.70
CA ALA A 102 16.58 -6.22 -8.27
C ALA A 102 16.13 -5.25 -7.17
N LEU A 103 16.01 -3.95 -7.48
CA LEU A 103 15.63 -2.93 -6.51
C LEU A 103 14.51 -2.02 -7.03
N PHE A 104 13.55 -1.71 -6.15
CA PHE A 104 12.58 -0.63 -6.33
C PHE A 104 12.89 0.52 -5.38
N SER A 105 12.75 1.77 -5.85
CA SER A 105 12.98 2.95 -5.04
C SER A 105 12.25 4.19 -5.58
N ASN A 106 12.14 5.25 -4.78
CA ASN A 106 11.62 6.55 -5.21
C ASN A 106 12.77 7.55 -5.32
N GLU A 107 12.97 8.17 -6.48
CA GLU A 107 14.07 9.09 -6.73
C GLU A 107 13.70 10.25 -7.67
N PRO A 108 14.31 11.45 -7.55
CA PRO A 108 15.19 11.84 -6.46
C PRO A 108 14.39 12.10 -5.18
N PHE A 109 14.76 11.42 -4.10
CA PHE A 109 14.02 11.45 -2.84
C PHE A 109 14.32 12.70 -2.00
N TRP A 110 13.32 13.24 -1.30
CA TRP A 110 13.52 14.41 -0.44
C TRP A 110 14.58 14.23 0.65
N LEU A 111 15.21 15.33 1.02
CA LEU A 111 16.22 15.41 2.08
C LEU A 111 15.73 16.32 3.21
N PRO A 112 16.28 16.19 4.43
CA PRO A 112 15.98 17.09 5.54
C PRO A 112 16.23 18.55 5.17
N GLU A 113 15.44 19.44 5.76
CA GLU A 113 15.52 20.88 5.50
C GLU A 113 16.92 21.45 5.81
N GLU A 114 17.61 20.90 6.79
CA GLU A 114 18.96 21.26 7.21
C GLU A 114 19.97 21.14 6.06
N VAL A 115 19.85 20.10 5.22
CA VAL A 115 20.70 19.94 4.02
C VAL A 115 20.58 21.16 3.12
N TYR A 116 19.35 21.66 2.93
CA TYR A 116 19.09 22.80 2.05
C TYR A 116 19.34 24.15 2.72
N ARG A 117 19.56 24.20 4.03
CA ARG A 117 20.04 25.41 4.72
C ARG A 117 21.55 25.56 4.51
N ASP A 118 22.27 24.46 4.60
CA ASP A 118 23.73 24.44 4.41
C ASP A 118 24.12 24.43 2.92
N HIS A 119 23.28 23.85 2.06
CA HIS A 119 23.46 23.79 0.61
C HIS A 119 22.23 24.28 -0.18
N PRO A 120 21.91 25.60 -0.17
CA PRO A 120 20.68 26.13 -0.77
C PRO A 120 20.49 25.79 -2.25
N GLN A 121 21.58 25.76 -3.01
CA GLN A 121 21.60 25.42 -4.44
C GLN A 121 21.22 23.96 -4.76
N TRP A 122 21.24 23.06 -3.78
CA TRP A 122 20.78 21.69 -3.97
C TRP A 122 19.26 21.54 -3.84
N ARG A 123 18.53 22.56 -3.38
CA ARG A 123 17.07 22.47 -3.21
C ARG A 123 16.37 22.40 -4.57
N GLY A 124 15.70 21.27 -4.83
CA GLY A 124 14.98 20.99 -6.06
C GLY A 124 13.47 21.24 -5.94
N ALA A 125 12.67 20.30 -6.45
CA ALA A 125 11.23 20.42 -6.47
C ALA A 125 10.62 20.14 -5.09
N ARG A 126 9.65 20.97 -4.70
CA ARG A 126 8.66 20.63 -3.67
C ARG A 126 7.86 19.42 -4.14
N CYS A 127 7.87 18.36 -3.34
CA CYS A 127 7.33 17.05 -3.69
C CYS A 127 6.29 16.52 -2.69
N ASP A 128 6.02 17.23 -1.59
CA ASP A 128 4.92 16.90 -0.70
C ASP A 128 3.56 17.08 -1.36
N HIS A 129 2.58 16.33 -0.86
CA HIS A 129 1.18 16.61 -1.16
C HIS A 129 0.65 17.66 -0.15
N PRO A 130 0.24 18.86 -0.58
CA PRO A 130 -0.04 19.98 0.33
C PRO A 130 -1.11 19.72 1.39
N ARG A 131 -2.08 18.84 1.10
CA ARG A 131 -3.11 18.43 2.08
C ARG A 131 -2.71 17.26 2.98
N ARG A 132 -1.48 16.75 2.86
CA ARG A 132 -0.96 15.57 3.57
C ARG A 132 0.28 15.86 4.41
N SER A 133 0.78 17.09 4.36
CA SER A 133 1.98 17.55 5.07
C SER A 133 1.72 18.90 5.74
N THR A 134 2.32 19.15 6.89
CA THR A 134 2.22 20.45 7.58
C THR A 134 3.27 21.44 7.11
N LYS A 135 4.33 20.94 6.46
CA LYS A 135 5.45 21.71 5.91
C LYS A 135 5.86 21.20 4.53
N PRO A 136 6.55 22.03 3.73
CA PRO A 136 7.01 21.60 2.42
C PRO A 136 8.19 20.61 2.52
N TYR A 137 8.21 19.63 1.63
CA TYR A 137 9.34 18.69 1.46
C TYR A 137 9.94 18.89 0.07
N TYR A 138 11.27 18.91 -0.02
CA TYR A 138 11.99 19.16 -1.27
C TYR A 138 12.89 17.99 -1.63
N SER A 139 12.78 17.55 -2.87
CA SER A 139 13.76 16.67 -3.55
C SER A 139 15.04 17.44 -3.89
N PRO A 140 16.21 16.78 -3.95
CA PRO A 140 17.44 17.44 -4.38
C PRO A 140 17.38 17.74 -5.89
N CYS A 141 17.95 18.88 -6.29
CA CYS A 141 17.94 19.35 -7.66
C CYS A 141 18.90 18.52 -8.53
N ILE A 142 18.36 17.59 -9.31
CA ILE A 142 19.11 16.76 -10.27
C ILE A 142 19.69 17.54 -11.46
N ASP A 143 19.50 18.85 -11.53
CA ASP A 143 20.21 19.72 -12.47
C ASP A 143 21.53 20.26 -11.88
N HIS A 144 21.76 20.06 -10.58
CA HIS A 144 22.98 20.48 -9.88
C HIS A 144 24.08 19.43 -10.01
N PRO A 145 25.29 19.77 -10.50
CA PRO A 145 26.36 18.79 -10.78
C PRO A 145 26.79 17.97 -9.55
N GLU A 146 26.86 18.60 -8.38
CA GLU A 146 27.24 17.91 -7.14
C GLU A 146 26.19 16.89 -6.68
N VAL A 147 24.90 17.18 -6.90
CA VAL A 147 23.81 16.24 -6.61
C VAL A 147 23.91 15.03 -7.53
N LEU A 148 24.11 15.25 -8.83
CA LEU A 148 24.34 14.16 -9.79
C LEU A 148 25.59 13.33 -9.44
N SER A 149 26.65 13.98 -8.96
CA SER A 149 27.86 13.29 -8.50
C SER A 149 27.59 12.42 -7.28
N MET A 150 26.79 12.89 -6.32
CA MET A 150 26.38 12.08 -5.17
C MET A 150 25.60 10.83 -5.62
N TYR A 151 24.61 11.00 -6.50
CA TYR A 151 23.84 9.89 -7.07
C TYR A 151 24.72 8.87 -7.79
N ARG A 152 25.63 9.32 -8.67
CA ARG A 152 26.61 8.45 -9.35
C ARG A 152 27.47 7.68 -8.35
N SER A 153 27.98 8.36 -7.32
CA SER A 153 28.86 7.74 -6.32
C SER A 153 28.15 6.71 -5.44
N SER A 154 26.92 7.02 -5.00
CA SER A 154 26.09 6.11 -4.21
C SER A 154 25.67 4.90 -5.04
N MET A 155 25.34 5.11 -6.30
CA MET A 155 25.00 4.02 -7.23
C MET A 155 26.19 3.09 -7.47
N ARG A 156 27.39 3.65 -7.67
CA ARG A 156 28.64 2.88 -7.78
C ARG A 156 28.87 2.00 -6.56
N GLU A 157 28.82 2.58 -5.37
CA GLU A 157 29.06 1.82 -4.14
C GLU A 157 27.97 0.77 -3.90
N LEU A 158 26.70 1.10 -4.14
CA LEU A 158 25.59 0.14 -4.01
C LEU A 158 25.84 -1.07 -4.92
N VAL A 159 26.10 -0.84 -6.20
CA VAL A 159 26.33 -1.90 -7.19
C VAL A 159 27.59 -2.70 -6.86
N GLN A 160 28.70 -2.04 -6.50
CA GLN A 160 29.94 -2.72 -6.14
C GLN A 160 29.76 -3.68 -4.96
N ARG A 161 28.88 -3.33 -4.01
CA ARG A 161 28.62 -4.10 -2.79
C ARG A 161 27.58 -5.21 -2.95
N THR A 162 26.72 -5.15 -3.96
CA THR A 162 25.51 -5.99 -4.06
C THR A 162 25.37 -6.72 -5.39
N GLY A 163 25.93 -6.18 -6.46
CA GLY A 163 25.75 -6.70 -7.81
C GLY A 163 24.34 -6.49 -8.39
N ILE A 164 23.52 -5.59 -7.83
CA ILE A 164 22.20 -5.26 -8.39
C ILE A 164 22.35 -4.78 -9.84
N ASP A 165 21.60 -5.40 -10.76
CA ASP A 165 21.65 -5.13 -12.20
C ASP A 165 20.30 -4.67 -12.79
N PHE A 166 19.28 -4.50 -11.95
CA PHE A 166 17.99 -3.95 -12.34
C PHE A 166 17.45 -3.00 -11.26
N PHE A 167 17.04 -1.80 -11.69
CA PHE A 167 16.48 -0.76 -10.85
C PHE A 167 15.17 -0.25 -11.44
N ASN A 168 14.13 -0.21 -10.61
CA ASN A 168 12.87 0.47 -10.89
C ASN A 168 12.74 1.70 -9.99
N PHE A 169 12.94 2.89 -10.55
CA PHE A 169 12.80 4.16 -9.86
C PHE A 169 11.45 4.79 -10.17
N MET A 170 10.75 5.23 -9.14
CA MET A 170 9.53 6.02 -9.24
C MET A 170 9.81 7.48 -8.87
N SER A 171 9.17 8.43 -9.54
CA SER A 171 9.28 9.86 -9.22
C SER A 171 7.94 10.57 -9.29
N ASN A 172 7.91 11.82 -8.83
CA ASN A 172 6.70 12.64 -8.68
C ASN A 172 5.60 12.00 -7.79
N ASP A 173 6.00 11.02 -6.99
CA ASP A 173 5.19 10.35 -5.98
C ASP A 173 6.00 9.95 -4.76
N SER A 174 5.31 9.77 -3.64
CA SER A 174 5.86 9.13 -2.42
C SER A 174 7.22 9.69 -2.01
N GLY A 175 7.35 11.01 -2.08
CA GLY A 175 8.55 11.75 -1.69
C GLY A 175 9.60 11.99 -2.80
N GLY A 176 9.42 11.46 -4.01
CA GLY A 176 10.23 11.79 -5.17
C GLY A 176 9.69 13.02 -5.92
N GLY A 177 10.57 13.85 -6.49
CA GLY A 177 10.14 15.01 -7.27
C GLY A 177 11.13 15.47 -8.34
N VAL A 178 10.63 15.82 -9.52
CA VAL A 178 11.44 16.37 -10.61
C VAL A 178 11.16 17.87 -10.75
N CYS A 179 12.23 18.68 -10.79
CA CYS A 179 12.12 20.12 -11.01
C CYS A 179 11.29 20.41 -12.26
N TRP A 180 10.33 21.32 -12.15
CA TRP A 180 9.47 21.81 -13.23
C TRP A 180 8.62 20.73 -13.94
N SER A 181 8.45 19.56 -13.33
CA SER A 181 7.57 18.50 -13.86
C SER A 181 6.10 18.86 -13.67
N GLY A 182 5.25 18.44 -14.60
CA GLY A 182 3.79 18.55 -14.45
C GLY A 182 3.25 17.74 -13.29
N GLY A 183 3.89 16.61 -12.98
CA GLY A 183 3.34 15.57 -12.13
C GLY A 183 3.56 15.74 -10.63
N THR A 184 4.37 16.73 -10.21
CA THR A 184 4.50 17.04 -8.78
C THR A 184 3.16 17.50 -8.22
N TYR A 185 2.82 17.10 -6.98
CA TYR A 185 1.51 17.41 -6.37
C TYR A 185 1.18 18.91 -6.30
N VAL A 186 2.19 19.78 -6.18
CA VAL A 186 2.02 21.24 -6.11
C VAL A 186 2.05 21.94 -7.46
N GLY A 187 2.11 21.17 -8.56
CA GLY A 187 2.36 21.66 -9.90
C GLY A 187 3.83 22.03 -10.18
N PRO A 188 4.16 22.38 -11.43
CA PRO A 188 5.53 22.64 -11.86
C PRO A 188 6.26 23.66 -10.99
N ASN A 189 7.33 23.23 -10.33
CA ASN A 189 8.09 24.07 -9.40
C ASN A 189 9.58 23.64 -9.34
N GLY A 190 10.45 24.52 -8.87
CA GLY A 190 11.88 24.26 -8.73
C GLY A 190 12.69 25.56 -8.72
N PRO A 191 14.02 25.48 -8.64
CA PRO A 191 14.85 26.68 -8.65
C PRO A 191 14.82 27.38 -10.02
N SER A 192 14.87 28.71 -10.00
CA SER A 192 14.74 29.55 -11.21
C SER A 192 15.85 29.29 -12.23
N HIS A 193 17.06 28.98 -11.77
CA HIS A 193 18.22 28.76 -12.63
C HIS A 193 18.05 27.58 -13.60
N CYS A 194 17.24 26.56 -13.23
CA CYS A 194 17.02 25.38 -14.07
C CYS A 194 15.66 25.38 -14.82
N ARG A 195 14.85 26.44 -14.68
CA ARG A 195 13.51 26.54 -15.28
C ARG A 195 13.51 26.36 -16.78
N HIS A 196 14.53 26.88 -17.46
CA HIS A 196 14.63 26.85 -18.92
C HIS A 196 15.32 25.60 -19.47
N ARG A 197 15.83 24.71 -18.59
CA ARG A 197 16.41 23.45 -19.02
C ARG A 197 15.31 22.53 -19.53
N MET A 198 15.54 21.92 -20.69
CA MET A 198 14.58 20.97 -21.25
C MET A 198 14.44 19.75 -20.34
N MET A 199 13.21 19.25 -20.16
CA MET A 199 12.95 18.07 -19.34
C MET A 199 13.75 16.85 -19.82
N ALA A 200 13.91 16.69 -21.13
CA ALA A 200 14.72 15.63 -21.72
C ALA A 200 16.20 15.69 -21.28
N ASP A 201 16.81 16.88 -21.20
CA ASP A 201 18.19 17.04 -20.70
C ASP A 201 18.31 16.72 -19.21
N ARG A 202 17.28 17.05 -18.43
CA ARG A 202 17.21 16.79 -16.99
C ARG A 202 17.16 15.28 -16.73
N ILE A 203 16.19 14.60 -17.32
CA ILE A 203 15.98 13.16 -17.10
C ILE A 203 17.13 12.34 -17.68
N ALA A 204 17.57 12.62 -18.91
CA ALA A 204 18.71 11.92 -19.51
C ALA A 204 19.98 12.09 -18.67
N GLY A 205 20.27 13.32 -18.20
CA GLY A 205 21.43 13.57 -17.35
C GLY A 205 21.39 12.83 -16.01
N PHE A 206 20.21 12.72 -15.39
CA PHE A 206 20.03 11.98 -14.16
C PHE A 206 20.22 10.47 -14.34
N ILE A 207 19.57 9.89 -15.35
CA ILE A 207 19.69 8.45 -15.63
C ILE A 207 21.10 8.10 -16.09
N ASP A 208 21.77 9.00 -16.83
CA ASP A 208 23.19 8.84 -17.19
C ASP A 208 24.09 8.77 -15.96
N ALA A 209 23.89 9.63 -14.96
CA ALA A 209 24.66 9.58 -13.72
C ALA A 209 24.47 8.24 -12.98
N LEU A 210 23.24 7.71 -12.97
CA LEU A 210 22.94 6.39 -12.37
C LEU A 210 23.57 5.25 -13.18
N SER A 211 23.38 5.20 -14.50
CA SER A 211 23.96 4.18 -15.36
C SER A 211 25.49 4.19 -15.32
N GLU A 212 26.13 5.36 -15.29
CA GLU A 212 27.58 5.49 -15.16
C GLU A 212 28.07 5.02 -13.80
N GLY A 213 27.36 5.38 -12.72
CA GLY A 213 27.65 4.87 -11.39
C GLY A 213 27.60 3.35 -11.34
N ALA A 214 26.54 2.74 -11.89
CA ALA A 214 26.42 1.29 -11.96
C ALA A 214 27.58 0.63 -12.72
N ARG A 215 27.95 1.19 -13.89
CA ARG A 215 29.08 0.66 -14.69
C ARG A 215 30.42 0.76 -13.95
N GLU A 216 30.67 1.87 -13.26
CA GLU A 216 31.84 2.00 -12.39
C GLU A 216 31.82 1.01 -11.22
N GLY A 217 30.64 0.64 -10.74
CA GLY A 217 30.44 -0.39 -9.72
C GLY A 217 30.62 -1.82 -10.23
N GLY A 218 30.75 -2.00 -11.55
CA GLY A 218 31.00 -3.30 -12.20
C GLY A 218 29.81 -3.90 -12.93
N THR A 219 28.69 -3.19 -13.06
CA THR A 219 27.47 -3.72 -13.70
C THR A 219 26.91 -2.73 -14.73
N ASP A 220 26.54 -3.22 -15.91
CA ASP A 220 25.73 -2.44 -16.87
C ASP A 220 24.24 -2.65 -16.56
N ALA A 221 23.77 -1.97 -15.52
CA ALA A 221 22.43 -2.18 -14.97
C ALA A 221 21.32 -1.61 -15.86
N VAL A 222 20.16 -2.28 -15.86
CA VAL A 222 18.93 -1.73 -16.42
C VAL A 222 18.34 -0.72 -15.44
N ILE A 223 18.16 0.52 -15.89
CA ILE A 223 17.54 1.60 -15.13
C ILE A 223 16.18 1.92 -15.76
N HIS A 224 15.11 1.53 -15.08
CA HIS A 224 13.76 1.97 -15.40
C HIS A 224 13.38 3.14 -14.50
N PHE A 225 13.06 4.28 -15.09
CA PHE A 225 12.59 5.47 -14.37
C PHE A 225 11.15 5.80 -14.80
N ASN A 226 10.23 5.71 -13.86
CA ASN A 226 8.81 5.97 -14.09
C ASN A 226 8.35 7.20 -13.30
N ALA A 227 7.71 8.13 -14.00
CA ALA A 227 7.07 9.30 -13.39
C ALA A 227 5.55 9.31 -13.61
N ASN A 228 5.01 8.31 -14.31
CA ASN A 228 3.56 8.16 -14.48
C ASN A 228 2.93 7.47 -13.27
N ILE A 229 1.77 7.99 -12.86
CA ILE A 229 0.92 7.43 -11.82
C ILE A 229 -0.49 7.40 -12.39
N ASP A 230 -1.20 6.28 -12.27
CA ASP A 230 -2.47 6.03 -12.98
C ASP A 230 -3.57 7.07 -12.70
N PHE A 231 -3.53 7.75 -11.54
CA PHE A 231 -4.49 8.79 -11.17
C PHE A 231 -4.11 10.20 -11.66
N LYS A 232 -2.93 10.40 -12.23
CA LYS A 232 -2.46 11.68 -12.77
C LYS A 232 -2.47 11.67 -14.30
N ALA A 233 -2.52 12.85 -14.89
CA ALA A 233 -2.26 12.98 -16.32
C ALA A 233 -0.85 12.41 -16.64
N PRO A 234 -0.67 11.72 -17.78
CA PRO A 234 0.63 11.21 -18.18
C PRO A 234 1.69 12.33 -18.26
N GLU A 235 2.91 12.04 -17.80
CA GLU A 235 4.05 12.98 -17.89
C GLU A 235 4.63 13.00 -19.31
N GLU A 236 3.92 13.62 -20.26
CA GLU A 236 4.30 13.66 -21.68
C GLU A 236 5.71 14.21 -21.91
N GLN A 237 6.11 15.26 -21.18
CA GLN A 237 7.44 15.86 -21.31
C GLN A 237 8.55 14.90 -20.88
N ILE A 238 8.33 14.12 -19.81
CA ILE A 238 9.27 13.08 -19.37
C ILE A 238 9.27 11.93 -20.37
N GLY A 239 8.10 11.48 -20.82
CA GLY A 239 7.96 10.41 -21.81
C GLY A 239 8.65 10.72 -23.15
N SER A 240 8.75 12.00 -23.52
CA SER A 240 9.44 12.44 -24.75
C SER A 240 10.97 12.30 -24.73
N VAL A 241 11.57 11.88 -23.61
CA VAL A 241 13.03 11.71 -23.48
C VAL A 241 13.57 10.51 -24.27
N TRP A 242 12.70 9.56 -24.66
CA TRP A 242 13.09 8.28 -25.24
C TRP A 242 14.14 8.36 -26.37
N PRO A 243 14.15 9.35 -27.30
CA PRO A 243 15.18 9.40 -28.36
C PRO A 243 16.60 9.65 -27.86
N ARG A 244 16.75 10.06 -26.60
CA ARG A 244 18.04 10.38 -25.96
C ARG A 244 18.52 9.30 -25.01
N LEU A 245 17.69 8.29 -24.75
CA LEU A 245 18.06 7.18 -23.88
C LEU A 245 19.16 6.36 -24.53
N LYS A 246 20.02 5.79 -23.68
CA LYS A 246 21.04 4.81 -24.07
C LYS A 246 20.47 3.39 -23.91
N GLU A 247 21.22 2.40 -24.34
CA GLU A 247 20.90 1.00 -24.01
C GLU A 247 20.76 0.83 -22.48
N ASN A 248 19.88 -0.07 -22.07
CA ASN A 248 19.53 -0.35 -20.67
C ASN A 248 18.89 0.82 -19.88
N GLN A 249 18.54 1.93 -20.55
CA GLN A 249 17.74 3.00 -19.96
C GLN A 249 16.30 2.94 -20.48
N ILE A 250 15.33 3.01 -19.56
CA ILE A 250 13.90 2.94 -19.86
C ILE A 250 13.21 4.06 -19.09
N VAL A 251 12.38 4.87 -19.77
CA VAL A 251 11.61 5.94 -19.13
C VAL A 251 10.14 5.83 -19.48
N ASN A 252 9.25 5.83 -18.47
CA ASN A 252 7.81 5.66 -18.65
C ASN A 252 7.50 4.47 -19.59
N SER A 253 8.19 3.36 -19.34
CA SER A 253 8.16 2.12 -20.14
C SER A 253 8.66 2.22 -21.58
N LEU A 254 9.34 3.30 -22.01
CA LEU A 254 9.92 3.42 -23.36
C LEU A 254 11.45 3.31 -23.34
N ASP A 255 12.02 2.58 -24.31
CA ASP A 255 13.48 2.51 -24.53
C ASP A 255 13.98 3.50 -25.59
N CYS A 256 15.28 3.46 -25.89
CA CYS A 256 15.93 4.31 -26.90
C CYS A 256 15.40 4.15 -28.34
N ARG A 257 14.58 3.12 -28.60
CA ARG A 257 13.95 2.84 -29.90
C ARG A 257 12.46 3.18 -29.90
N GLY A 258 11.94 3.71 -28.80
CA GLY A 258 10.51 3.97 -28.61
C GLY A 258 9.69 2.69 -28.42
N MET A 259 10.33 1.57 -28.13
CA MET A 259 9.68 0.30 -27.84
C MET A 259 9.33 0.20 -26.36
N ARG A 260 8.40 -0.67 -25.99
CA ARG A 260 8.06 -0.97 -24.60
C ARG A 260 8.74 -2.26 -24.13
N PRO A 261 9.98 -2.22 -23.58
CA PRO A 261 10.72 -3.42 -23.24
C PRO A 261 10.31 -4.04 -21.89
N ILE A 262 9.42 -3.40 -21.14
CA ILE A 262 9.07 -3.78 -19.78
C ILE A 262 7.55 -3.90 -19.60
N THR A 263 7.14 -4.96 -18.91
CA THR A 263 5.78 -5.18 -18.44
C THR A 263 5.82 -5.37 -16.92
N ILE A 264 5.13 -4.51 -16.17
CA ILE A 264 5.05 -4.60 -14.71
C ILE A 264 3.65 -5.09 -14.34
N ILE A 265 3.58 -6.27 -13.75
CA ILE A 265 2.39 -6.94 -13.25
C ILE A 265 2.57 -7.12 -11.74
N ALA A 266 2.83 -5.98 -11.10
CA ALA A 266 3.19 -5.88 -9.70
C ALA A 266 2.75 -4.50 -9.19
N ASP A 267 2.35 -4.43 -7.93
CA ASP A 267 1.94 -3.20 -7.26
C ASP A 267 3.11 -2.66 -6.41
N LEU A 268 4.21 -2.33 -7.11
CA LEU A 268 5.46 -1.91 -6.46
C LEU A 268 5.28 -0.56 -5.76
N GLY A 269 5.48 -0.57 -4.44
CA GLY A 269 5.37 0.64 -3.60
C GLY A 269 3.97 0.91 -3.06
N ALA A 270 2.97 0.08 -3.37
CA ALA A 270 1.66 0.18 -2.72
C ALA A 270 1.70 -0.31 -1.27
N PRO A 271 0.88 0.26 -0.37
CA PRO A 271 0.72 -0.24 0.99
C PRO A 271 0.26 -1.69 1.01
N LYS A 272 0.86 -2.49 1.89
CA LYS A 272 0.38 -3.85 2.17
C LYS A 272 -1.01 -3.76 2.80
N GLN A 273 -1.93 -4.63 2.36
CA GLN A 273 -3.27 -4.75 2.95
C GLN A 273 -3.16 -5.16 4.43
N PRO A 274 -4.04 -4.64 5.32
CA PRO A 274 -3.95 -4.88 6.76
C PRO A 274 -4.06 -6.36 7.12
N VAL A 275 -4.97 -7.09 6.45
CA VAL A 275 -5.14 -8.54 6.62
C VAL A 275 -4.19 -9.28 5.68
N LYS A 276 -3.26 -10.05 6.25
CA LYS A 276 -2.24 -10.77 5.48
C LYS A 276 -2.79 -12.05 4.87
N LYS A 277 -2.10 -12.61 3.87
CA LYS A 277 -2.23 -14.00 3.44
C LYS A 277 -3.63 -14.43 2.96
N ILE A 278 -4.45 -13.50 2.46
CA ILE A 278 -5.70 -13.83 1.75
C ILE A 278 -5.34 -14.24 0.30
N PRO A 279 -5.62 -15.48 -0.14
CA PRO A 279 -5.20 -15.97 -1.45
C PRO A 279 -6.08 -15.37 -2.58
N ARG A 280 -5.47 -14.56 -3.43
CA ARG A 280 -6.08 -13.90 -4.60
C ARG A 280 -5.79 -14.65 -5.90
N MET A 281 -6.16 -15.93 -5.94
CA MET A 281 -5.66 -16.88 -6.94
C MET A 281 -6.17 -16.64 -8.36
N VAL A 282 -7.38 -16.12 -8.54
CA VAL A 282 -7.88 -15.76 -9.88
C VAL A 282 -7.12 -14.56 -10.43
N ARG A 283 -6.85 -13.54 -9.60
CA ARG A 283 -5.98 -12.42 -9.99
C ARG A 283 -4.58 -12.91 -10.35
N TYR A 284 -3.98 -13.77 -9.52
CA TYR A 284 -2.64 -14.29 -9.77
C TYR A 284 -2.54 -15.15 -11.04
N ALA A 285 -3.53 -16.01 -11.34
CA ALA A 285 -3.56 -16.74 -12.61
C ALA A 285 -3.67 -15.80 -13.82
N GLY A 286 -4.43 -14.69 -13.68
CA GLY A 286 -4.45 -13.62 -14.68
C GLY A 286 -3.10 -12.92 -14.84
N PHE A 287 -2.34 -12.74 -13.76
CA PHE A 287 -0.98 -12.21 -13.80
C PHE A 287 -0.02 -13.15 -14.54
N LEU A 288 -0.08 -14.45 -14.26
CA LEU A 288 0.71 -15.45 -14.99
C LEU A 288 0.37 -15.49 -16.48
N GLN A 289 -0.91 -15.34 -16.83
CA GLN A 289 -1.35 -15.23 -18.22
C GLN A 289 -0.76 -14.00 -18.90
N GLN A 290 -0.89 -12.82 -18.27
CA GLN A 290 -0.32 -11.57 -18.79
C GLN A 290 1.21 -11.67 -18.93
N ALA A 291 1.90 -12.25 -17.95
CA ALA A 291 3.34 -12.46 -17.99
C ALA A 291 3.75 -13.39 -19.14
N ARG A 292 2.96 -14.43 -19.43
CA ARG A 292 3.22 -15.35 -20.55
C ARG A 292 2.96 -14.71 -21.91
N GLN A 293 1.98 -13.81 -21.99
CA GLN A 293 1.61 -13.09 -23.21
C GLN A 293 2.45 -11.84 -23.45
N ALA A 294 3.20 -11.39 -22.44
CA ALA A 294 4.09 -10.25 -22.55
C ALA A 294 5.21 -10.55 -23.56
N ASP A 295 5.19 -9.88 -24.71
CA ASP A 295 6.28 -9.90 -25.69
C ASP A 295 7.36 -8.87 -25.32
N THR A 296 7.74 -8.85 -24.04
CA THR A 296 8.69 -7.89 -23.50
C THR A 296 9.89 -8.61 -22.89
N PRO A 297 11.11 -8.11 -23.10
CA PRO A 297 12.31 -8.71 -22.52
C PRO A 297 12.31 -8.62 -20.98
N ILE A 298 11.57 -7.70 -20.36
CA ILE A 298 11.52 -7.56 -18.90
C ILE A 298 10.08 -7.71 -18.42
N VAL A 299 9.85 -8.69 -17.55
CA VAL A 299 8.57 -8.89 -16.89
C VAL A 299 8.79 -8.85 -15.38
N VAL A 300 8.07 -7.97 -14.69
CA VAL A 300 8.05 -7.90 -13.22
C VAL A 300 6.72 -8.44 -12.72
N VAL A 301 6.74 -9.38 -11.80
CA VAL A 301 5.52 -10.08 -11.32
C VAL A 301 5.51 -10.15 -9.80
N ASP A 302 4.37 -9.84 -9.19
CA ASP A 302 4.13 -10.11 -7.78
C ASP A 302 3.71 -11.56 -7.55
N MET A 303 4.36 -12.23 -6.58
CA MET A 303 3.92 -13.52 -6.06
C MET A 303 3.27 -13.34 -4.68
N PRO A 304 1.96 -13.54 -4.54
CA PRO A 304 1.28 -13.39 -3.25
C PRO A 304 1.67 -14.51 -2.29
N ARG A 305 1.68 -14.18 -0.99
CA ARG A 305 1.89 -15.13 0.11
C ARG A 305 0.56 -15.65 0.65
N SER A 306 0.54 -16.91 1.05
CA SER A 306 -0.61 -17.59 1.64
C SER A 306 -0.14 -18.86 2.39
N ASP A 307 -0.98 -19.45 3.24
CA ASP A 307 -0.53 -20.53 4.14
C ASP A 307 -0.42 -21.92 3.48
N PHE A 308 -0.96 -22.09 2.27
CA PHE A 308 -0.88 -23.33 1.49
C PHE A 308 0.02 -23.20 0.26
N GLU A 309 0.81 -22.12 0.16
CA GLU A 309 1.74 -21.88 -0.96
C GLU A 309 1.04 -21.93 -2.35
N GLU A 310 -0.23 -21.51 -2.39
CA GLU A 310 -1.11 -21.59 -3.57
C GLU A 310 -0.47 -20.96 -4.81
N ALA A 311 0.16 -19.79 -4.65
CA ALA A 311 0.81 -19.05 -5.72
C ALA A 311 2.02 -19.79 -6.31
N PHE A 312 2.85 -20.39 -5.44
CA PHE A 312 3.99 -21.18 -5.89
C PHE A 312 3.53 -22.44 -6.63
N LEU A 313 2.58 -23.18 -6.07
CA LEU A 313 2.04 -24.40 -6.69
C LEU A 313 1.38 -24.10 -8.05
N CYS A 314 0.59 -23.04 -8.14
CA CYS A 314 -0.03 -22.57 -9.37
C CYS A 314 1.04 -22.17 -10.41
N GLY A 315 2.04 -21.39 -10.01
CA GLY A 315 3.15 -20.97 -10.88
C GLY A 315 3.93 -22.16 -11.43
N ARG A 316 4.25 -23.14 -10.59
CA ARG A 316 4.99 -24.35 -11.00
C ARG A 316 4.23 -25.14 -12.06
N LYS A 317 2.91 -25.30 -11.89
CA LYS A 317 2.04 -25.95 -12.88
C LYS A 317 1.93 -25.14 -14.18
N ALA A 318 1.93 -23.81 -14.09
CA ALA A 318 1.85 -22.91 -15.24
C ALA A 318 3.09 -23.01 -16.16
N LEU A 319 4.25 -23.44 -15.66
CA LEU A 319 5.46 -23.62 -16.48
C LEU A 319 5.25 -24.60 -17.63
N HIS A 320 4.44 -25.63 -17.41
CA HIS A 320 4.28 -26.76 -18.33
C HIS A 320 2.94 -26.75 -19.09
N ARG A 321 2.25 -25.60 -19.11
CA ARG A 321 0.90 -25.48 -19.68
C ARG A 321 0.76 -24.23 -20.53
N PRO A 322 -0.07 -24.27 -21.60
CA PRO A 322 -0.47 -23.06 -22.29
C PRO A 322 -1.33 -22.18 -21.36
N LEU A 323 -1.14 -20.87 -21.42
CA LEU A 323 -1.97 -19.86 -20.75
C LEU A 323 -2.41 -18.81 -21.78
N ASN A 324 -3.24 -19.24 -22.74
CA ASN A 324 -3.67 -18.40 -23.85
C ASN A 324 -5.02 -17.73 -23.58
N SER A 325 -5.82 -18.30 -22.70
CA SER A 325 -7.20 -17.89 -22.42
C SER A 325 -7.54 -17.97 -20.95
N MET A 326 -8.66 -17.34 -20.56
CA MET A 326 -9.20 -17.47 -19.21
C MET A 326 -9.62 -18.92 -18.89
N ALA A 327 -10.01 -19.70 -19.91
CA ALA A 327 -10.31 -21.13 -19.72
C ALA A 327 -9.06 -21.90 -19.26
N ASP A 328 -7.89 -21.61 -19.85
CA ASP A 328 -6.63 -22.20 -19.44
C ASP A 328 -6.27 -21.82 -17.99
N CYS A 329 -6.51 -20.57 -17.60
CA CYS A 329 -6.32 -20.11 -16.23
C CYS A 329 -7.21 -20.86 -15.24
N LEU A 330 -8.49 -21.06 -15.56
CA LEU A 330 -9.43 -21.80 -14.70
C LEU A 330 -9.08 -23.28 -14.60
N ASP A 331 -8.64 -23.91 -15.69
CA ASP A 331 -8.16 -25.30 -15.67
C ASP A 331 -6.88 -25.45 -14.83
N LEU A 332 -5.95 -24.50 -14.93
CA LEU A 332 -4.76 -24.42 -14.07
C LEU A 332 -5.15 -24.30 -12.58
N LEU A 333 -6.08 -23.41 -12.27
CA LEU A 333 -6.55 -23.20 -10.91
C LEU A 333 -7.29 -24.42 -10.36
N ARG A 334 -8.15 -25.06 -11.16
CA ARG A 334 -8.82 -26.31 -10.76
C ARG A 334 -7.81 -27.38 -10.38
N ASP A 335 -6.80 -27.59 -11.21
CA ASP A 335 -5.79 -28.62 -10.96
C ASP A 335 -4.88 -28.28 -9.77
N THR A 336 -4.70 -27.00 -9.48
CA THR A 336 -4.01 -26.53 -8.27
C THR A 336 -4.87 -26.76 -7.04
N ALA A 337 -6.16 -26.41 -7.09
CA ALA A 337 -7.11 -26.62 -6.01
C ALA A 337 -7.28 -28.11 -5.66
N CYS A 338 -7.35 -28.98 -6.68
CA CYS A 338 -7.40 -30.44 -6.48
C CYS A 338 -6.12 -31.02 -5.86
N GLU A 339 -4.95 -30.44 -6.12
CA GLU A 339 -3.70 -30.86 -5.47
C GLU A 339 -3.71 -30.51 -3.97
N ILE A 340 -4.22 -29.31 -3.63
CA ILE A 340 -4.25 -28.79 -2.26
C ILE A 340 -5.37 -29.45 -1.43
N ALA A 341 -6.61 -29.45 -1.93
CA ALA A 341 -7.76 -29.91 -1.18
C ALA A 341 -8.15 -31.37 -1.43
N GLY A 342 -7.54 -32.03 -2.43
CA GLY A 342 -7.98 -33.32 -2.95
C GLY A 342 -9.10 -33.18 -3.98
N SER A 343 -9.30 -34.21 -4.82
CA SER A 343 -10.22 -34.16 -5.96
C SER A 343 -11.69 -33.93 -5.56
N ALA A 344 -12.10 -34.36 -4.36
CA ALA A 344 -13.46 -34.15 -3.85
C ALA A 344 -13.73 -32.69 -3.47
N CYS A 345 -12.77 -32.02 -2.84
CA CYS A 345 -12.90 -30.64 -2.35
C CYS A 345 -12.31 -29.59 -3.30
N GLY A 346 -11.50 -29.97 -4.28
CA GLY A 346 -10.83 -29.07 -5.22
C GLY A 346 -11.78 -28.10 -5.94
N PRO A 347 -12.92 -28.55 -6.50
CA PRO A 347 -13.88 -27.65 -7.12
C PRO A 347 -14.45 -26.59 -6.15
N LYS A 348 -14.76 -26.99 -4.90
CA LYS A 348 -15.23 -26.04 -3.87
C LYS A 348 -14.16 -25.00 -3.53
N LEU A 349 -12.88 -25.41 -3.47
CA LEU A 349 -11.77 -24.50 -3.20
C LEU A 349 -11.56 -23.50 -4.35
N LEU A 350 -11.69 -23.96 -5.61
CA LEU A 350 -11.66 -23.08 -6.77
C LEU A 350 -12.78 -22.02 -6.71
N ASP A 351 -14.01 -22.44 -6.41
CA ASP A 351 -15.15 -21.54 -6.28
C ASP A 351 -14.95 -20.54 -5.13
N ALA A 352 -14.37 -20.99 -4.00
CA ALA A 352 -14.00 -20.12 -2.90
C ALA A 352 -12.97 -19.07 -3.32
N TRP A 353 -11.91 -19.46 -4.06
CA TRP A 353 -10.95 -18.50 -4.62
C TRP A 353 -11.60 -17.50 -5.57
N TYR A 354 -12.52 -17.96 -6.43
CA TYR A 354 -13.29 -17.08 -7.31
C TYR A 354 -14.05 -16.02 -6.51
N HIS A 355 -14.75 -16.43 -5.46
CA HIS A 355 -15.56 -15.52 -4.64
C HIS A 355 -14.71 -14.58 -3.76
N ILE A 356 -13.56 -15.04 -3.24
CA ILE A 356 -12.55 -14.16 -2.65
C ILE A 356 -12.14 -13.11 -3.68
N ASP A 357 -11.82 -13.53 -4.90
CA ASP A 357 -11.38 -12.62 -5.95
C ASP A 357 -12.46 -11.59 -6.34
N GLU A 358 -13.69 -12.06 -6.52
CA GLU A 358 -14.88 -11.27 -6.81
C GLU A 358 -15.14 -10.20 -5.74
N SER A 359 -14.97 -10.52 -4.45
CA SER A 359 -15.21 -9.56 -3.37
C SER A 359 -14.38 -8.28 -3.51
N TYR A 360 -13.05 -8.36 -3.73
CA TYR A 360 -12.26 -7.15 -3.94
C TYR A 360 -12.45 -6.54 -5.34
N LYS A 361 -12.89 -7.31 -6.34
CA LYS A 361 -13.18 -6.73 -7.67
C LYS A 361 -14.29 -5.68 -7.57
N HIS A 362 -15.31 -5.92 -6.74
CA HIS A 362 -16.35 -4.94 -6.45
C HIS A 362 -15.80 -3.59 -5.95
N LEU A 363 -14.74 -3.62 -5.13
CA LEU A 363 -14.08 -2.40 -4.62
C LEU A 363 -13.13 -1.76 -5.64
N SER A 364 -12.43 -2.57 -6.45
CA SER A 364 -11.43 -2.06 -7.40
C SER A 364 -12.01 -1.33 -8.62
N HIS A 365 -13.17 -1.76 -9.14
CA HIS A 365 -13.75 -1.19 -10.38
C HIS A 365 -14.22 0.26 -10.26
N THR A 366 -14.24 0.81 -9.05
CA THR A 366 -14.83 2.12 -8.73
C THR A 366 -13.79 3.11 -8.20
N GLY A 367 -12.51 2.73 -8.11
CA GLY A 367 -11.46 3.51 -7.44
C GLY A 367 -11.69 3.64 -5.93
N LEU A 368 -12.58 2.80 -5.38
CA LEU A 368 -12.93 2.77 -3.95
C LEU A 368 -11.99 1.89 -3.14
N ASP A 369 -11.03 1.20 -3.76
CA ASP A 369 -9.94 0.55 -3.03
C ASP A 369 -9.16 1.54 -2.16
N LEU A 370 -9.10 2.83 -2.54
CA LEU A 370 -8.61 3.92 -1.70
C LEU A 370 -9.41 4.10 -0.40
N ILE A 371 -10.68 3.68 -0.35
CA ILE A 371 -11.52 3.78 0.86
C ILE A 371 -11.05 2.83 1.97
N MET A 372 -10.36 1.74 1.60
CA MET A 372 -9.73 0.84 2.57
C MET A 372 -8.63 1.56 3.36
N TYR A 373 -8.03 2.62 2.82
CA TYR A 373 -7.09 3.46 3.56
C TYR A 373 -7.79 4.22 4.70
N GLY A 374 -9.11 4.38 4.65
CA GLY A 374 -9.91 4.91 5.75
C GLY A 374 -9.79 4.03 7.00
N CYS A 375 -10.00 2.72 6.84
CA CYS A 375 -9.90 1.75 7.94
C CYS A 375 -8.56 1.81 8.66
N GLN A 376 -7.46 1.74 7.90
CA GLN A 376 -6.11 1.64 8.44
C GLN A 376 -5.45 3.01 8.66
N HIS A 377 -5.22 3.78 7.59
CA HIS A 377 -4.45 5.02 7.65
C HIS A 377 -5.19 6.17 8.34
N GLN A 378 -6.53 6.19 8.26
CA GLN A 378 -7.36 7.15 9.01
C GLN A 378 -7.89 6.58 10.33
N ARG A 379 -7.48 5.35 10.69
CA ARG A 379 -7.88 4.70 11.93
C ARG A 379 -9.39 4.59 12.10
N TRP A 380 -10.19 4.53 11.02
CA TRP A 380 -11.65 4.33 11.15
C TRP A 380 -11.96 3.05 11.93
N ILE A 381 -11.12 2.03 11.81
CA ILE A 381 -11.34 0.73 12.43
C ILE A 381 -11.32 0.81 13.97
N ASN A 382 -10.47 1.65 14.55
CA ASN A 382 -10.29 1.78 16.00
C ASN A 382 -10.57 3.19 16.55
N ARG A 383 -10.92 4.20 15.75
CA ARG A 383 -11.42 5.49 16.27
C ARG A 383 -12.94 5.50 16.41
N PRO A 384 -13.51 6.10 17.47
CA PRO A 384 -14.95 6.16 17.69
C PRO A 384 -15.67 7.07 16.68
N PHE A 385 -16.89 6.71 16.29
CA PHE A 385 -17.74 7.52 15.42
C PHE A 385 -18.72 8.31 16.30
N LEU A 386 -18.48 9.63 16.41
CA LEU A 386 -19.22 10.51 17.31
C LEU A 386 -19.75 11.73 16.56
N LEU A 387 -20.89 12.26 17.00
CA LEU A 387 -21.45 13.53 16.47
C LEU A 387 -20.66 14.75 16.94
N PHE A 388 -20.03 14.66 18.13
CA PHE A 388 -19.24 15.72 18.75
C PHE A 388 -17.81 15.28 19.06
N PRO A 389 -17.02 14.82 18.05
CA PRO A 389 -15.70 14.22 18.27
C PRO A 389 -14.68 15.21 18.85
N LEU A 390 -14.90 16.52 18.69
CA LEU A 390 -14.03 17.55 19.24
C LEU A 390 -14.16 17.70 20.76
N GLU A 391 -15.29 17.27 21.35
CA GLU A 391 -15.55 17.32 22.79
C GLU A 391 -14.84 16.19 23.56
N LEU A 392 -14.41 15.13 22.87
CA LEU A 392 -13.65 14.05 23.48
C LEU A 392 -12.33 14.57 24.10
N PRO A 393 -11.98 14.15 25.32
CA PRO A 393 -10.71 14.50 25.94
C PRO A 393 -9.53 13.90 25.17
N GLU A 394 -8.37 14.52 25.26
CA GLU A 394 -7.16 14.07 24.53
C GLU A 394 -6.76 12.63 24.90
N GLU A 395 -6.98 12.24 26.16
CA GLU A 395 -6.72 10.90 26.72
C GLU A 395 -7.49 9.78 25.99
N GLU A 396 -8.66 10.12 25.45
CA GLU A 396 -9.50 9.21 24.67
C GLU A 396 -9.18 9.25 23.18
N LYS A 397 -8.40 10.25 22.73
CA LYS A 397 -7.92 10.37 21.35
C LYS A 397 -6.54 9.77 21.13
N GLU A 398 -5.71 9.76 22.18
CA GLU A 398 -4.27 9.50 22.09
C GLU A 398 -3.91 8.22 21.33
N TYR A 399 -4.65 7.12 21.55
CA TYR A 399 -4.32 5.81 20.99
C TYR A 399 -4.49 5.73 19.47
N TYR A 400 -5.36 6.55 18.86
CA TYR A 400 -5.57 6.55 17.41
C TYR A 400 -5.07 7.82 16.73
N ARG A 401 -5.19 8.99 17.37
CA ARG A 401 -4.98 10.29 16.72
C ARG A 401 -3.54 10.50 16.27
N LYS A 402 -2.56 10.02 17.06
CA LYS A 402 -1.12 10.09 16.71
C LYS A 402 -0.75 9.21 15.51
N TYR A 403 -1.60 8.23 15.19
CA TYR A 403 -1.43 7.31 14.06
C TYR A 403 -2.44 7.56 12.94
N GLN A 404 -3.11 8.70 12.95
CA GLN A 404 -3.99 9.12 11.88
C GLN A 404 -3.20 9.92 10.84
N PHE A 405 -3.34 9.56 9.56
CA PHE A 405 -2.73 10.28 8.45
C PHE A 405 -3.52 11.56 8.12
N GLN A 406 -3.52 12.55 9.02
CA GLN A 406 -4.16 13.85 8.80
C GLN A 406 -3.23 14.99 9.23
N ALA A 407 -2.94 15.88 8.29
CA ALA A 407 -2.01 17.00 8.46
C ALA A 407 -2.70 18.36 8.64
N LEU A 408 -4.02 18.43 8.41
CA LEU A 408 -4.76 19.69 8.45
C LEU A 408 -5.29 19.99 9.87
N THR A 409 -6.51 20.51 10.01
CA THR A 409 -7.05 20.91 11.31
C THR A 409 -7.59 19.70 12.11
N GLN A 410 -8.02 19.94 13.36
CA GLN A 410 -8.69 18.89 14.14
C GLN A 410 -10.08 18.57 13.57
N GLU A 411 -10.76 19.55 12.99
CA GLU A 411 -12.01 19.36 12.25
C GLU A 411 -11.79 18.45 11.04
N ASP A 412 -10.74 18.69 10.26
CA ASP A 412 -10.36 17.80 9.15
C ASP A 412 -9.98 16.39 9.62
N ALA A 413 -9.44 16.24 10.82
CA ALA A 413 -9.13 14.95 11.43
C ALA A 413 -10.38 14.23 11.93
N ALA A 414 -11.36 14.97 12.43
CA ALA A 414 -12.63 14.45 12.89
C ALA A 414 -13.54 13.98 11.73
N ASP A 415 -13.40 14.57 10.54
CA ASP A 415 -14.14 14.15 9.36
C ASP A 415 -13.75 12.73 8.93
N LEU A 416 -14.74 11.82 8.90
CA LEU A 416 -14.49 10.45 8.48
C LEU A 416 -14.14 10.38 7.00
N MET A 417 -14.78 11.16 6.13
CA MET A 417 -14.60 11.10 4.68
C MET A 417 -13.45 11.97 4.14
N ASN A 418 -12.74 12.69 5.02
CA ASN A 418 -11.47 13.32 4.67
C ASN A 418 -10.34 12.26 4.66
N LEU A 419 -10.18 11.61 3.51
CA LEU A 419 -9.20 10.55 3.28
C LEU A 419 -7.87 11.14 2.86
N GLN A 420 -6.99 11.38 3.84
CA GLN A 420 -5.63 11.91 3.59
C GLN A 420 -5.66 13.24 2.80
N GLY A 421 -6.56 14.15 3.15
CA GLY A 421 -6.71 15.41 2.45
C GLY A 421 -7.33 15.27 1.06
N ILE A 422 -8.08 14.20 0.80
CA ILE A 422 -8.86 14.01 -0.43
C ILE A 422 -10.30 13.67 -0.04
N GLU A 423 -11.25 14.30 -0.73
CA GLU A 423 -12.67 14.04 -0.58
C GLU A 423 -13.17 13.28 -1.81
N GLY A 424 -13.16 11.95 -1.72
CA GLY A 424 -13.65 11.08 -2.80
C GLY A 424 -15.15 10.77 -2.71
N VAL A 425 -15.74 10.90 -1.52
CA VAL A 425 -17.07 10.38 -1.18
C VAL A 425 -17.81 11.38 -0.31
N ARG A 426 -18.88 11.99 -0.83
CA ARG A 426 -19.81 12.79 -0.02
C ARG A 426 -21.25 12.70 -0.50
N GLY A 427 -22.18 12.92 0.43
CA GLY A 427 -23.61 12.99 0.19
C GLY A 427 -24.28 11.63 -0.02
N PHE A 428 -25.60 11.64 0.09
CA PHE A 428 -26.47 10.45 0.04
C PHE A 428 -26.16 9.50 -1.13
N THR A 429 -26.03 10.01 -2.36
CA THR A 429 -25.82 9.16 -3.54
C THR A 429 -24.51 8.38 -3.45
N SER A 430 -23.43 9.02 -3.02
CA SER A 430 -22.13 8.38 -2.87
C SER A 430 -22.17 7.34 -1.75
N ALA A 431 -22.77 7.69 -0.61
CA ALA A 431 -22.93 6.78 0.52
C ALA A 431 -23.75 5.53 0.16
N PHE A 432 -24.84 5.73 -0.59
CA PHE A 432 -25.67 4.64 -1.11
C PHE A 432 -24.87 3.72 -2.05
N LEU A 433 -24.17 4.28 -3.05
CA LEU A 433 -23.40 3.49 -4.02
C LEU A 433 -22.30 2.67 -3.33
N ILE A 434 -21.61 3.23 -2.34
CA ILE A 434 -20.57 2.53 -1.59
C ILE A 434 -21.19 1.43 -0.74
N THR A 435 -22.28 1.72 -0.02
CA THR A 435 -22.99 0.71 0.77
C THR A 435 -23.41 -0.47 -0.12
N GLN A 436 -23.96 -0.20 -1.31
CA GLN A 436 -24.32 -1.26 -2.26
C GLN A 436 -23.10 -2.02 -2.80
N THR A 437 -22.00 -1.33 -3.07
CA THR A 437 -20.76 -1.94 -3.56
C THR A 437 -20.16 -2.87 -2.51
N VAL A 438 -20.05 -2.40 -1.26
CA VAL A 438 -19.54 -3.15 -0.13
C VAL A 438 -20.47 -4.33 0.21
N PHE A 439 -21.79 -4.15 0.10
CA PHE A 439 -22.75 -5.24 0.27
C PHE A 439 -22.52 -6.38 -0.74
N GLN A 440 -22.22 -6.09 -2.02
CA GLN A 440 -21.86 -7.13 -2.99
C GLN A 440 -20.52 -7.78 -2.64
N ALA A 441 -19.52 -6.98 -2.23
CA ALA A 441 -18.22 -7.50 -1.79
C ALA A 441 -18.37 -8.49 -0.62
N ARG A 442 -19.16 -8.13 0.40
CA ARG A 442 -19.49 -9.01 1.53
C ARG A 442 -20.19 -10.28 1.09
N LYS A 443 -21.24 -10.17 0.26
CA LYS A 443 -21.98 -11.34 -0.22
C LYS A 443 -21.08 -12.35 -0.95
N SER A 444 -20.08 -11.88 -1.71
CA SER A 444 -19.08 -12.77 -2.31
C SER A 444 -18.15 -13.35 -1.25
N MET A 445 -17.73 -12.57 -0.25
CA MET A 445 -16.90 -13.08 0.85
C MET A 445 -17.62 -14.15 1.69
N ASP A 446 -18.89 -13.94 2.04
CA ASP A 446 -19.75 -14.89 2.78
C ASP A 446 -19.79 -16.25 2.04
N LYS A 447 -20.00 -16.23 0.71
CA LYS A 447 -19.99 -17.47 -0.10
C LYS A 447 -18.65 -18.19 -0.06
N ALA A 448 -17.54 -17.45 -0.08
CA ALA A 448 -16.22 -18.06 0.04
C ALA A 448 -16.03 -18.70 1.42
N ILE A 449 -16.44 -18.01 2.49
CA ILE A 449 -16.41 -18.55 3.86
C ILE A 449 -17.25 -19.82 3.97
N ASP A 450 -18.48 -19.83 3.44
CA ASP A 450 -19.37 -21.00 3.45
C ASP A 450 -18.74 -22.21 2.74
N LEU A 451 -18.11 -22.00 1.58
CA LEU A 451 -17.43 -23.05 0.83
C LEU A 451 -16.21 -23.59 1.60
N LEU A 452 -15.41 -22.72 2.21
CA LEU A 452 -14.26 -23.12 3.02
C LEU A 452 -14.68 -23.87 4.29
N GLN A 453 -15.79 -23.47 4.93
CA GLN A 453 -16.37 -24.20 6.07
C GLN A 453 -16.83 -25.61 5.66
N GLN A 454 -17.49 -25.74 4.50
CA GLN A 454 -17.85 -27.04 3.96
C GLN A 454 -16.62 -27.92 3.70
N ILE A 455 -15.51 -27.35 3.22
CA ILE A 455 -14.24 -28.08 3.03
C ILE A 455 -13.64 -28.48 4.39
N LEU A 456 -13.73 -27.62 5.40
CA LEU A 456 -13.23 -27.90 6.75
C LEU A 456 -13.98 -29.06 7.42
N GLU A 457 -15.29 -29.18 7.16
CA GLU A 457 -16.15 -30.25 7.68
C GLU A 457 -16.08 -31.55 6.86
N ASP A 458 -15.54 -31.49 5.64
CA ASP A 458 -15.46 -32.62 4.72
C ASP A 458 -14.31 -33.56 5.11
N LYS A 459 -14.65 -34.82 5.42
CA LYS A 459 -13.68 -35.85 5.83
C LYS A 459 -12.72 -36.25 4.71
N GLU A 460 -13.04 -35.93 3.45
CA GLU A 460 -12.18 -36.20 2.30
C GLU A 460 -11.23 -35.03 1.98
N SER A 461 -11.35 -33.91 2.70
CA SER A 461 -10.44 -32.77 2.56
C SER A 461 -9.01 -33.17 2.93
N ARG A 462 -8.07 -32.76 2.10
CA ARG A 462 -6.62 -32.91 2.35
C ARG A 462 -5.98 -31.66 2.96
N MET A 463 -6.77 -30.60 3.15
CA MET A 463 -6.26 -29.36 3.69
C MET A 463 -6.00 -29.49 5.19
N ASP A 464 -4.93 -28.85 5.66
CA ASP A 464 -4.69 -28.68 7.09
C ASP A 464 -5.82 -27.85 7.72
N ALA A 465 -6.47 -28.45 8.73
CA ALA A 465 -7.68 -27.89 9.34
C ALA A 465 -7.40 -26.60 10.13
N GLU A 466 -6.23 -26.48 10.76
CA GLU A 466 -5.84 -25.29 11.53
C GLU A 466 -5.58 -24.11 10.59
N LYS A 467 -4.80 -24.32 9.53
CA LYS A 467 -4.56 -23.31 8.49
C LYS A 467 -5.83 -22.88 7.77
N LEU A 468 -6.74 -23.83 7.49
CA LEU A 468 -8.02 -23.52 6.85
C LEU A 468 -8.93 -22.72 7.78
N SER A 469 -8.98 -23.07 9.07
CA SER A 469 -9.70 -22.31 10.09
C SER A 469 -9.16 -20.89 10.23
N LEU A 470 -7.83 -20.73 10.16
CA LEU A 470 -7.18 -19.43 10.18
C LEU A 470 -7.52 -18.60 8.92
N LEU A 471 -7.53 -19.21 7.73
CA LEU A 471 -7.98 -18.54 6.51
C LEU A 471 -9.43 -18.05 6.64
N ILE A 472 -10.36 -18.91 7.10
CA ILE A 472 -11.75 -18.52 7.34
C ILE A 472 -11.83 -17.35 8.32
N ARG A 473 -11.05 -17.37 9.40
CA ARG A 473 -10.98 -16.28 10.38
C ARG A 473 -10.49 -14.98 9.73
N ARG A 474 -9.47 -15.02 8.86
CA ARG A 474 -8.99 -13.85 8.11
C ARG A 474 -10.06 -13.27 7.19
N LEU A 475 -10.84 -14.10 6.51
CA LEU A 475 -11.94 -13.62 5.66
C LEU A 475 -13.02 -12.91 6.49
N LYS A 476 -13.39 -13.46 7.66
CA LYS A 476 -14.32 -12.80 8.59
C LYS A 476 -13.78 -11.47 9.12
N VAL A 477 -12.48 -11.41 9.44
CA VAL A 477 -11.82 -10.14 9.79
C VAL A 477 -11.92 -9.15 8.62
N GLN A 478 -11.70 -9.58 7.38
CA GLN A 478 -11.86 -8.72 6.21
C GLN A 478 -13.30 -8.22 6.03
N GLU A 479 -14.32 -9.00 6.38
CA GLU A 479 -15.71 -8.53 6.41
C GLU A 479 -15.94 -7.43 7.45
N CYS A 480 -15.30 -7.50 8.62
CA CYS A 480 -15.38 -6.42 9.60
C CYS A 480 -14.80 -5.09 9.07
N PHE A 481 -13.76 -5.15 8.22
CA PHE A 481 -13.25 -3.96 7.54
C PHE A 481 -14.26 -3.43 6.51
N TYR A 482 -14.97 -4.30 5.80
CA TYR A 482 -16.04 -3.91 4.89
C TYR A 482 -17.21 -3.24 5.63
N ASP A 483 -17.64 -3.81 6.76
CA ASP A 483 -18.69 -3.23 7.59
C ASP A 483 -18.27 -1.86 8.15
N ASN A 484 -17.01 -1.72 8.60
CA ASN A 484 -16.47 -0.45 9.07
C ASN A 484 -16.53 0.65 7.99
N ILE A 485 -16.25 0.31 6.72
CA ILE A 485 -16.41 1.27 5.60
C ILE A 485 -17.87 1.72 5.50
N THR A 486 -18.80 0.78 5.50
CA THR A 486 -20.24 1.09 5.37
C THR A 486 -20.70 1.99 6.51
N ASN A 487 -20.34 1.63 7.74
CA ASN A 487 -20.70 2.37 8.93
C ASN A 487 -20.09 3.76 8.94
N ALA A 488 -18.80 3.90 8.59
CA ALA A 488 -18.12 5.21 8.54
C ALA A 488 -18.75 6.15 7.50
N VAL A 489 -19.04 5.63 6.31
CA VAL A 489 -19.63 6.41 5.21
C VAL A 489 -21.05 6.85 5.55
N GLN A 490 -21.88 5.95 6.09
CA GLN A 490 -23.24 6.28 6.51
C GLN A 490 -23.24 7.26 7.69
N PHE A 491 -22.33 7.08 8.65
CA PHE A 491 -22.19 7.97 9.79
C PHE A 491 -21.82 9.39 9.35
N GLN A 492 -20.81 9.54 8.47
CA GLN A 492 -20.41 10.85 8.00
C GLN A 492 -21.49 11.51 7.13
N GLU A 493 -22.19 10.75 6.30
CA GLU A 493 -23.32 11.29 5.52
C GLU A 493 -24.41 11.84 6.45
N LEU A 494 -24.73 11.12 7.52
CA LEU A 494 -25.68 11.56 8.53
C LEU A 494 -25.16 12.81 9.26
N ALA A 495 -23.90 12.83 9.67
CA ALA A 495 -23.29 13.98 10.32
C ALA A 495 -23.30 15.23 9.41
N ASP A 496 -22.93 15.07 8.13
CA ASP A 496 -22.87 16.16 7.13
C ASP A 496 -24.22 16.85 6.91
N ARG A 497 -25.34 16.13 7.08
CA ARG A 497 -26.71 16.67 6.92
C ARG A 497 -27.42 17.02 8.22
N THR A 498 -26.72 16.91 9.35
CA THR A 498 -27.25 17.25 10.67
C THR A 498 -27.11 18.74 10.95
N ASP A 499 -28.18 19.32 11.50
CA ASP A 499 -28.16 20.69 11.97
C ASP A 499 -27.70 20.70 13.43
N PHE A 500 -26.49 21.20 13.65
CA PHE A 500 -25.88 21.32 14.98
C PHE A 500 -26.19 22.66 15.65
N GLU A 501 -26.76 23.62 14.92
CA GLU A 501 -27.00 24.98 15.41
C GLU A 501 -28.40 25.14 16.01
N THR A 502 -29.39 24.43 15.44
CA THR A 502 -30.78 24.52 15.91
C THR A 502 -31.03 23.55 17.07
N PRO A 503 -31.52 24.03 18.23
CA PRO A 503 -31.92 23.15 19.33
C PRO A 503 -32.98 22.14 18.91
N PRO A 504 -32.88 20.88 19.34
CA PRO A 504 -33.82 19.83 18.95
C PRO A 504 -35.20 20.11 19.52
N GLN A 505 -36.24 19.77 18.76
CA GLN A 505 -37.59 19.83 19.26
C GLN A 505 -37.81 18.75 20.33
N LEU A 506 -38.32 19.15 21.51
CA LEU A 506 -38.84 18.22 22.50
C LEU A 506 -40.21 17.72 22.04
N SER A 507 -40.34 16.42 21.84
CA SER A 507 -41.60 15.76 21.51
C SER A 507 -42.02 14.82 22.65
N LEU A 508 -43.26 14.98 23.12
CA LEU A 508 -43.87 14.06 24.09
C LEU A 508 -44.74 13.00 23.40
N ARG A 509 -44.69 12.92 22.06
CA ARG A 509 -45.55 12.01 21.28
C ARG A 509 -44.95 10.62 21.21
N TRP A 510 -45.82 9.62 21.34
CA TRP A 510 -45.51 8.21 21.14
C TRP A 510 -46.33 7.67 19.95
N PRO A 511 -45.74 6.89 19.02
CA PRO A 511 -44.36 6.40 18.99
C PRO A 511 -43.34 7.45 18.56
N THR A 512 -42.09 7.28 19.00
CA THR A 512 -40.97 8.24 18.87
C THR A 512 -40.29 8.18 17.49
N ARG A 513 -41.06 8.21 16.40
CA ARG A 513 -40.56 7.92 15.02
C ARG A 513 -40.67 9.09 14.04
N ASP A 514 -40.96 10.30 14.55
CA ASP A 514 -41.20 11.47 13.69
C ASP A 514 -39.90 12.00 13.06
N ASP A 515 -38.74 11.74 13.66
CA ASP A 515 -37.42 12.05 13.09
C ASP A 515 -36.69 10.74 12.77
N ARG A 516 -36.44 10.47 11.48
CA ARG A 516 -35.74 9.24 11.07
C ARG A 516 -34.25 9.25 11.40
N ARG A 517 -33.65 10.42 11.65
CA ARG A 517 -32.21 10.56 11.88
C ARG A 517 -31.77 9.95 13.21
N ILE A 518 -32.61 9.99 14.25
CA ILE A 518 -32.29 9.32 15.51
C ILE A 518 -32.27 7.80 15.35
N GLU A 519 -33.19 7.23 14.56
CA GLU A 519 -33.19 5.80 14.24
C GLU A 519 -31.95 5.42 13.43
N GLU A 520 -31.59 6.22 12.43
CA GLU A 520 -30.38 6.01 11.62
C GLU A 520 -29.11 6.08 12.48
N PHE A 521 -28.96 7.12 13.30
CA PHE A 521 -27.82 7.26 14.23
C PHE A 521 -27.69 6.05 15.16
N GLN A 522 -28.80 5.63 15.79
CA GLN A 522 -28.80 4.47 16.70
C GLN A 522 -28.42 3.18 15.97
N ASN A 523 -28.95 2.95 14.77
CA ASN A 523 -28.67 1.76 13.99
C ASN A 523 -27.21 1.72 13.51
N ILE A 524 -26.68 2.83 13.00
CA ILE A 524 -25.28 2.92 12.51
C ILE A 524 -24.31 2.75 13.68
N THR A 525 -24.52 3.48 14.78
CA THR A 525 -23.67 3.40 15.97
C THR A 525 -23.70 1.99 16.57
N ARG A 526 -24.88 1.37 16.68
CA ARG A 526 -24.97 -0.01 17.17
C ARG A 526 -24.28 -1.01 16.24
N ALA A 527 -24.47 -0.88 14.93
CA ALA A 527 -23.82 -1.74 13.94
C ALA A 527 -22.29 -1.65 14.03
N GLU A 528 -21.74 -0.45 14.23
CA GLU A 528 -20.29 -0.29 14.39
C GLU A 528 -19.77 -0.87 15.70
N ILE A 529 -20.48 -0.66 16.82
CA ILE A 529 -20.13 -1.27 18.11
C ILE A 529 -20.09 -2.80 17.99
N ASP A 530 -21.12 -3.40 17.37
CA ASP A 530 -21.19 -4.85 17.15
C ASP A 530 -20.05 -5.34 16.26
N ASN A 531 -19.76 -4.60 15.20
CA ASN A 531 -18.67 -4.91 14.27
C ASN A 531 -17.30 -4.91 14.97
N VAL A 532 -16.97 -3.86 15.74
CA VAL A 532 -15.65 -3.77 16.39
C VAL A 532 -15.51 -4.75 17.56
N THR A 533 -16.61 -5.10 18.23
CA THR A 533 -16.63 -6.14 19.26
C THR A 533 -16.36 -7.51 18.64
N LEU A 534 -17.04 -7.84 17.54
CA LEU A 534 -16.78 -9.06 16.78
C LEU A 534 -15.34 -9.10 16.25
N LEU A 535 -14.82 -7.98 15.73
CA LEU A 535 -13.45 -7.89 15.26
C LEU A 535 -12.45 -8.16 16.38
N ALA A 536 -12.67 -7.59 17.57
CA ALA A 536 -11.84 -7.84 18.74
C ALA A 536 -11.79 -9.34 19.07
N ASP A 537 -12.94 -10.02 19.09
CA ASP A 537 -13.04 -11.45 19.39
C ASP A 537 -12.40 -12.34 18.30
N LEU A 538 -12.49 -11.93 17.04
CA LEU A 538 -11.84 -12.62 15.93
C LEU A 538 -10.31 -12.47 15.97
N LEU A 539 -9.79 -11.40 16.56
CA LEU A 539 -8.37 -11.11 16.63
C LEU A 539 -7.70 -11.60 17.91
N ASP A 540 -8.42 -11.70 19.03
CA ASP A 540 -7.87 -12.04 20.35
C ASP A 540 -7.05 -13.35 20.31
N GLY A 541 -5.73 -13.23 20.46
CA GLY A 541 -4.76 -14.32 20.42
C GLY A 541 -4.30 -14.75 19.01
N TYR A 542 -4.71 -14.05 17.95
CA TYR A 542 -4.37 -14.33 16.54
C TYR A 542 -3.85 -13.09 15.80
N GLU A 543 -3.58 -11.99 16.49
CA GLU A 543 -3.28 -10.67 15.93
C GLU A 543 -2.14 -10.73 14.92
N GLU A 544 -0.98 -11.29 15.32
CA GLU A 544 0.22 -11.38 14.46
C GLU A 544 0.02 -12.29 13.23
N GLN A 545 -0.86 -13.29 13.35
CA GLN A 545 -1.15 -14.25 12.29
C GLN A 545 -2.11 -13.70 11.24
N ILE A 546 -2.89 -12.68 11.59
CA ILE A 546 -3.95 -12.10 10.76
C ILE A 546 -3.55 -10.73 10.24
N LEU A 547 -3.06 -9.85 11.11
CA LEU A 547 -2.83 -8.44 10.81
C LEU A 547 -1.35 -8.07 10.72
N LEU A 548 -1.04 -7.01 9.97
CA LEU A 548 0.25 -6.32 9.99
C LEU A 548 0.51 -5.68 11.37
N MET A 549 1.02 -6.50 12.28
CA MET A 549 1.42 -6.12 13.63
C MET A 549 2.88 -5.68 13.70
N THR A 550 3.18 -4.89 14.73
CA THR A 550 4.51 -4.47 15.14
C THR A 550 4.52 -4.23 16.65
N ASP A 551 5.69 -4.04 17.26
CA ASP A 551 5.74 -3.63 18.67
C ASP A 551 5.23 -2.20 18.88
N GLU A 552 4.96 -1.85 20.14
CA GLU A 552 4.37 -0.56 20.52
C GLU A 552 5.19 0.65 20.05
N ALA A 553 6.52 0.57 20.10
CA ALA A 553 7.39 1.67 19.71
C ALA A 553 7.38 1.90 18.19
N HIS A 554 7.05 0.85 17.42
CA HIS A 554 7.05 0.87 15.97
C HIS A 554 5.67 0.94 15.32
N GLU A 555 4.59 1.13 16.11
CA GLU A 555 3.25 1.38 15.57
C GLU A 555 3.23 2.67 14.71
N ASP A 556 2.53 2.60 13.57
CA ASP A 556 2.39 3.73 12.64
C ASP A 556 1.10 3.61 11.81
N ILE A 557 0.90 4.48 10.82
CA ILE A 557 -0.36 4.48 10.04
C ILE A 557 -0.63 3.16 9.28
N PHE A 558 0.39 2.33 9.03
CA PHE A 558 0.32 1.09 8.27
C PHE A 558 0.41 -0.17 9.15
N LEU A 559 0.98 -0.08 10.34
CA LEU A 559 1.17 -1.21 11.24
C LEU A 559 0.40 -0.99 12.55
N TYR A 560 -0.21 -2.04 13.08
CA TYR A 560 -0.92 -2.00 14.36
C TYR A 560 0.01 -2.42 15.51
N GLY A 561 -0.11 -1.74 16.65
CA GLY A 561 0.61 -2.10 17.88
C GLY A 561 -0.04 -3.26 18.63
N PRO A 562 0.62 -3.80 19.67
CA PRO A 562 0.15 -5.00 20.39
C PRO A 562 -1.18 -4.79 21.13
N HIS A 563 -1.53 -3.55 21.45
CA HIS A 563 -2.75 -3.18 22.18
C HIS A 563 -3.99 -3.02 21.28
N PHE A 564 -3.92 -3.40 20.00
CA PHE A 564 -4.98 -3.10 19.04
C PHE A 564 -6.35 -3.69 19.43
N VAL A 565 -6.40 -4.90 20.00
CA VAL A 565 -7.66 -5.50 20.47
C VAL A 565 -8.27 -4.70 21.63
N GLU A 566 -7.45 -4.22 22.57
CA GLU A 566 -7.89 -3.34 23.65
C GLU A 566 -8.42 -2.02 23.11
N GLN A 567 -7.77 -1.46 22.09
CA GLN A 567 -8.21 -0.23 21.42
C GLN A 567 -9.58 -0.39 20.74
N LEU A 568 -9.86 -1.55 20.11
CA LEU A 568 -11.17 -1.85 19.52
C LEU A 568 -12.27 -1.90 20.59
N ARG A 569 -11.99 -2.52 21.74
CA ARG A 569 -12.91 -2.55 22.89
C ARG A 569 -13.13 -1.15 23.46
N LYS A 570 -12.07 -0.35 23.62
CA LYS A 570 -12.15 1.06 24.04
C LYS A 570 -12.98 1.90 23.09
N LYS A 571 -12.87 1.70 21.77
CA LYS A 571 -13.74 2.35 20.78
C LYS A 571 -15.22 2.05 21.05
N ALA A 572 -15.56 0.78 21.27
CA ALA A 572 -16.94 0.37 21.55
C ALA A 572 -17.49 1.03 22.83
N GLU A 573 -16.69 1.05 23.90
CA GLU A 573 -17.05 1.69 25.19
C GLU A 573 -17.33 3.19 25.02
N ILE A 574 -16.43 3.93 24.36
CA ILE A 574 -16.64 5.36 24.09
C ILE A 574 -17.93 5.57 23.28
N MET A 575 -18.18 4.75 22.26
CA MET A 575 -19.42 4.88 21.46
C MET A 575 -20.68 4.54 22.28
N TRP A 576 -20.59 3.64 23.28
CA TRP A 576 -21.68 3.38 24.22
C TRP A 576 -22.01 4.60 25.07
N ASP A 577 -20.99 5.23 25.66
CA ASP A 577 -21.15 6.39 26.53
C ASP A 577 -21.78 7.58 25.79
N HIS A 578 -21.58 7.64 24.48
CA HIS A 578 -22.09 8.70 23.60
C HIS A 578 -23.37 8.33 22.81
N MET A 579 -24.01 7.19 23.09
CA MET A 579 -25.21 6.77 22.34
C MET A 579 -26.41 7.72 22.46
N LEU A 580 -26.41 8.61 23.46
CA LEU A 580 -27.48 9.61 23.65
C LEU A 580 -27.17 10.97 23.01
N ASP A 581 -26.01 11.16 22.40
CA ASP A 581 -25.63 12.45 21.78
C ASP A 581 -26.60 12.88 20.67
N GLY A 582 -27.24 11.92 19.98
CA GLY A 582 -28.29 12.21 19.01
C GLY A 582 -29.46 13.03 19.58
N ASN A 583 -29.74 12.95 20.88
CA ASN A 583 -30.78 13.75 21.55
C ASN A 583 -30.46 15.25 21.59
N ARG A 584 -29.21 15.63 21.32
CA ARG A 584 -28.76 17.03 21.30
C ARG A 584 -29.06 17.73 19.97
N VAL A 585 -29.38 16.99 18.91
CA VAL A 585 -29.50 17.52 17.53
C VAL A 585 -30.71 16.97 16.77
N TYR A 586 -31.28 15.86 17.21
CA TYR A 586 -32.49 15.27 16.65
C TYR A 586 -33.65 15.39 17.61
N VAL A 587 -34.89 15.24 17.10
CA VAL A 587 -36.09 15.29 17.94
C VAL A 587 -35.94 14.32 19.12
N THR A 588 -35.93 14.88 20.32
CA THR A 588 -35.75 14.13 21.57
C THR A 588 -37.08 13.96 22.29
N HIS A 589 -37.23 12.81 22.94
CA HIS A 589 -38.36 12.47 23.79
C HIS A 589 -37.94 12.32 25.26
N ASN A 590 -36.64 12.45 25.52
CA ASN A 590 -36.05 12.43 26.86
C ASN A 590 -36.03 13.86 27.40
N ILE A 591 -36.55 14.02 28.62
CA ILE A 591 -36.54 15.26 29.41
C ILE A 591 -35.24 15.34 30.20
#